data_AF-A0A816LM52-F1
#
_entry.id   AF-A0A816LM52-F1
#
_cell.length_a   1.000
_cell.length_b   1.000
_cell.length_c   1.000
_cell.angle_alpha   90.00
_cell.angle_beta   90.00
_cell.angle_gamma   90.00
#
_symmetry.space_group_name_H-M   'P 1'
#
loop_
_entity.id
_entity.type
_entity.pdbx_description
1 polymer ?
#
loop_
_entity_poly.entity_id
_entity_poly.type
_entity_poly.pdbx_seq_one_letter_code
_entity_poly.pdbx_strand_id
1 'polypeptide(L)'
;MDLKVDELTFPKIYCGKQRKIKENVRLTYAKIAKSELRMFDRRCGRVSKLFFTYKKLQTRKFSDAISINLRKTKNTKNVTIAQMLNRDYVNGLIHADDAFTFLRCNRSSPAFWEMKKKELLAMFRQLGCPTIFLTLSAAETKWPELIVILTRVLENKVITLEEAENLSYEKKM
;
A
#
# COMPACT_ATOMS: atom_id res chain seq x y z
N MET A 1 -13.58 16.95 -6.52
CA MET A 1 -13.51 16.72 -5.06
C MET A 1 -13.41 18.07 -4.38
N ASP A 2 -14.34 18.39 -3.48
CA ASP A 2 -14.45 19.71 -2.87
C ASP A 2 -13.14 20.10 -2.12
N LEU A 3 -12.69 21.33 -2.36
CA LEU A 3 -11.48 21.88 -1.77
C LEU A 3 -11.66 22.15 -0.27
N LYS A 4 -12.90 22.45 0.17
CA LYS A 4 -13.24 22.92 1.52
C LYS A 4 -13.72 21.82 2.47
N VAL A 5 -13.71 20.57 2.01
CA VAL A 5 -14.34 19.46 2.74
C VAL A 5 -13.70 19.21 4.12
N ASP A 6 -12.41 19.49 4.32
CA ASP A 6 -11.76 19.24 5.62
C ASP A 6 -12.21 20.26 6.66
N GLU A 7 -12.27 21.53 6.26
CA GLU A 7 -12.60 22.67 7.07
C GLU A 7 -14.07 22.67 7.48
N LEU A 8 -14.95 22.18 6.59
CA LEU A 8 -16.38 22.02 6.85
C LEU A 8 -16.71 20.76 7.66
N THR A 9 -15.99 19.64 7.44
CA THR A 9 -16.26 18.39 8.17
C THR A 9 -15.77 18.44 9.62
N PHE A 10 -14.73 19.24 9.91
CA PHE A 10 -14.18 19.36 11.26
C PHE A 10 -14.20 20.81 11.79
N PRO A 11 -15.39 21.38 12.09
CA PRO A 11 -15.51 22.74 12.62
C PRO A 11 -14.76 22.91 13.96
N LYS A 12 -14.69 21.87 14.79
CA LYS A 12 -13.93 21.91 16.06
C LYS A 12 -12.42 22.08 15.88
N ILE A 13 -11.88 21.76 14.69
CA ILE A 13 -10.45 21.85 14.39
C ILE A 13 -10.15 23.14 13.61
N TYR A 14 -10.97 23.45 12.60
CA TYR A 14 -10.72 24.55 11.66
C TYR A 14 -11.59 25.79 11.90
N CYS A 15 -12.50 25.75 12.88
CA CYS A 15 -13.48 26.79 13.14
C CYS A 15 -14.30 27.19 11.90
N GLY A 16 -14.49 26.26 10.96
CA GLY A 16 -15.15 26.51 9.67
C GLY A 16 -14.40 27.49 8.75
N LYS A 17 -13.16 27.87 9.08
CA LYS A 17 -12.37 28.84 8.30
C LYS A 17 -11.49 28.12 7.30
N GLN A 18 -11.47 28.67 6.08
CA GLN A 18 -10.59 28.18 5.02
C GLN A 18 -9.12 28.43 5.36
N ARG A 19 -8.28 27.43 5.08
CA ARG A 19 -6.83 27.56 5.15
C ARG A 19 -6.33 28.59 4.14
N LYS A 20 -5.58 29.58 4.61
CA LYS A 20 -4.90 30.56 3.75
C LYS A 20 -3.60 29.95 3.24
N ILE A 21 -3.54 29.67 1.94
CA ILE A 21 -2.33 29.19 1.27
C ILE A 21 -1.69 30.39 0.57
N LYS A 22 -0.37 30.56 0.72
CA LYS A 22 0.37 31.61 0.00
C LYS A 22 0.30 31.36 -1.50
N GLU A 23 0.05 32.41 -2.29
CA GLU A 23 -0.28 32.33 -3.73
C GLU A 23 0.83 31.68 -4.58
N ASN A 24 2.09 31.70 -4.13
CA ASN A 24 3.23 31.13 -4.86
C ASN A 24 3.64 29.72 -4.41
N VAL A 25 2.83 29.01 -3.62
CA VAL A 25 3.19 27.69 -3.10
C VAL A 25 2.28 26.58 -3.61
N ARG A 26 2.84 25.67 -4.42
CA ARG A 26 2.15 24.45 -4.84
C ARG A 26 2.08 23.43 -3.69
N LEU A 27 1.00 23.49 -2.91
CA LEU A 27 0.72 22.59 -1.81
C LEU A 27 -0.22 21.46 -2.23
N THR A 28 0.27 20.22 -2.19
CA THR A 28 -0.56 19.04 -2.37
C THR A 28 -1.27 18.68 -1.06
N TYR A 29 -2.44 18.05 -1.16
CA TYR A 29 -3.17 17.59 0.03
C TYR A 29 -2.35 16.62 0.90
N ALA A 30 -1.52 15.78 0.28
CA ALA A 30 -0.61 14.90 1.01
C ALA A 30 0.41 15.68 1.86
N LYS A 31 0.94 16.81 1.36
CA LYS A 31 1.84 17.68 2.15
C LYS A 31 1.11 18.30 3.33
N ILE A 32 -0.12 18.78 3.12
CA ILE A 32 -0.97 19.35 4.18
C ILE A 32 -1.25 18.28 5.25
N ALA A 33 -1.78 17.13 4.85
CA ALA A 33 -2.07 16.01 5.76
C ALA A 33 -0.82 15.57 6.54
N LYS A 34 0.34 15.46 5.88
CA LYS A 34 1.60 15.09 6.52
C LYS A 34 2.10 16.18 7.48
N SER A 35 1.80 17.44 7.21
CA SER A 35 2.08 18.55 8.13
C SER A 35 1.20 18.42 9.36
N GLU A 36 -0.11 18.40 9.17
CA GLU A 36 -1.12 18.37 10.25
C GLU A 36 -0.96 17.18 11.19
N LEU A 37 -0.63 16.00 10.65
CA LEU A 37 -0.42 14.80 11.47
C LEU A 37 0.90 14.81 12.25
N ARG A 38 1.86 15.66 11.88
CA ARG A 38 3.17 15.77 12.54
C ARG A 38 3.29 17.03 13.40
N MET A 39 2.27 17.89 13.43
CA MET A 39 2.26 19.04 14.32
C MET A 39 2.21 18.59 15.77
N PHE A 40 2.79 19.40 16.67
CA PHE A 40 2.70 19.19 18.11
C PHE A 40 1.24 19.13 18.59
N ASP A 41 0.37 19.93 17.96
CA ASP A 41 -1.05 19.92 18.20
C ASP A 41 -1.71 18.63 17.70
N ARG A 42 -2.24 17.83 18.65
CA ARG A 42 -2.85 16.53 18.37
C ARG A 42 -4.31 16.58 17.91
N ARG A 43 -4.93 17.77 17.78
CA ARG A 43 -6.32 17.88 17.30
C ARG A 43 -6.52 17.21 15.93
N CYS A 44 -5.53 17.32 15.05
CA CYS A 44 -5.52 16.66 13.74
C CYS A 44 -5.18 15.16 13.79
N GLY A 45 -4.59 14.69 14.89
CA GLY A 45 -4.27 13.28 15.14
C GLY A 45 -5.45 12.46 15.69
N ARG A 46 -6.62 13.08 15.89
CA ARG A 46 -7.83 12.35 16.31
C ARG A 46 -8.20 11.28 15.29
N VAL A 47 -8.64 10.13 15.79
CA VAL A 47 -8.99 8.94 14.99
C VAL A 47 -9.94 9.27 13.82
N SER A 48 -10.98 10.06 14.07
CA SER A 48 -11.94 10.48 13.03
C SER A 48 -11.29 11.32 11.92
N LYS A 49 -10.43 12.27 12.27
CA LYS A 49 -9.71 13.10 11.29
C LYS A 49 -8.67 12.28 10.53
N LEU A 50 -7.98 11.37 11.22
CA LEU A 50 -6.97 10.50 10.63
C LEU A 50 -7.58 9.62 9.53
N PHE A 51 -8.66 8.89 9.85
CA PHE A 51 -9.33 8.02 8.87
C PHE A 51 -9.94 8.82 7.72
N PHE A 52 -10.54 9.97 8.00
CA PHE A 52 -11.05 10.85 6.95
C PHE A 52 -9.93 11.30 6.00
N THR A 53 -8.80 11.75 6.55
CA THR A 53 -7.64 12.20 5.77
C THR A 53 -7.06 11.06 4.93
N TYR A 54 -6.94 9.87 5.52
CA TYR A 54 -6.52 8.65 4.82
C TYR A 54 -7.46 8.34 3.66
N LYS A 55 -8.77 8.31 3.90
CA LYS A 55 -9.76 7.99 2.86
C LYS A 55 -9.75 9.03 1.75
N LYS A 56 -9.67 10.32 2.08
CA LYS A 56 -9.56 11.40 1.09
C LYS A 56 -8.29 11.27 0.24
N LEU A 57 -7.14 10.95 0.85
CA LEU A 57 -5.89 10.68 0.12
C LEU A 57 -6.03 9.48 -0.81
N GLN A 58 -6.65 8.40 -0.33
CA GLN A 58 -6.87 7.19 -1.11
C GLN A 58 -7.78 7.47 -2.33
N THR A 59 -8.90 8.17 -2.13
CA THR A 59 -9.81 8.54 -3.22
C THR A 59 -9.14 9.44 -4.25
N ARG A 60 -8.29 10.39 -3.83
CA ARG A 60 -7.51 11.21 -4.78
C ARG A 60 -6.56 10.36 -5.61
N LYS A 61 -5.81 9.45 -4.98
CA LYS A 61 -4.91 8.53 -5.70
C LYS A 61 -5.67 7.67 -6.71
N PHE A 62 -6.83 7.15 -6.34
CA PHE A 62 -7.68 6.40 -7.27
C PHE A 62 -8.15 7.27 -8.44
N SER A 63 -8.65 8.48 -8.18
CA SER A 63 -9.09 9.41 -9.22
C SER A 63 -7.95 9.74 -10.20
N ASP A 64 -6.76 10.04 -9.68
CA ASP A 64 -5.58 10.34 -10.50
C ASP A 64 -5.16 9.12 -11.32
N ALA A 65 -5.14 7.93 -10.69
CA ALA A 65 -4.80 6.68 -11.37
C ALA A 65 -5.82 6.36 -12.49
N ILE A 66 -7.12 6.49 -12.24
CA ILE A 66 -8.17 6.29 -13.24
C ILE A 66 -7.95 7.26 -14.42
N SER A 67 -7.76 8.55 -14.13
CA SER A 67 -7.52 9.56 -15.18
C SER A 67 -6.27 9.29 -16.01
N ILE A 68 -5.20 8.78 -15.41
CA ILE A 68 -3.97 8.41 -16.12
C ILE A 68 -4.22 7.18 -17.00
N ASN A 69 -4.89 6.15 -16.49
CA ASN A 69 -5.16 4.92 -17.25
C ASN A 69 -6.08 5.19 -18.43
N LEU A 70 -7.16 5.94 -18.23
CA LEU A 70 -8.08 6.32 -19.32
C LEU A 70 -7.38 7.10 -20.44
N ARG A 71 -6.36 7.89 -20.13
CA ARG A 71 -5.54 8.59 -21.13
C ARG A 71 -4.54 7.67 -21.85
N LYS A 72 -4.12 6.58 -21.22
CA LYS A 72 -3.14 5.63 -21.78
C LYS A 72 -3.79 4.55 -22.63
N THR A 73 -5.05 4.20 -22.36
CA THR A 73 -5.79 3.21 -23.13
C THR A 73 -6.02 3.69 -24.57
N LYS A 74 -5.68 2.84 -25.54
CA LYS A 74 -5.67 3.21 -26.97
C LYS A 74 -7.07 3.51 -27.52
N ASN A 75 -8.11 2.92 -26.94
CA ASN A 75 -9.51 3.00 -27.39
C ASN A 75 -10.35 4.09 -26.70
N THR A 76 -9.75 4.93 -25.84
CA THR A 76 -10.46 5.89 -24.97
C THR A 76 -10.07 7.34 -25.21
N LYS A 77 -9.63 7.70 -26.43
CA LYS A 77 -9.20 9.08 -26.73
C LYS A 77 -10.29 10.15 -26.50
N ASN A 78 -11.57 9.79 -26.56
CA ASN A 78 -12.70 10.73 -26.42
C ASN A 78 -13.84 10.17 -25.53
N VAL A 79 -13.53 9.61 -24.37
CA VAL A 79 -14.58 9.11 -23.47
C VAL A 79 -15.38 10.25 -22.88
N THR A 80 -16.69 10.24 -23.10
CA THR A 80 -17.62 11.22 -22.53
C THR A 80 -18.09 10.78 -21.14
N ILE A 81 -18.43 11.73 -20.27
CA ILE A 81 -18.97 11.43 -18.92
C ILE A 81 -20.20 10.52 -19.00
N ALA A 82 -21.08 10.73 -19.99
CA ALA A 82 -22.25 9.88 -20.23
C ALA A 82 -21.89 8.41 -20.49
N GLN A 83 -20.80 8.14 -21.21
CA GLN A 83 -20.33 6.78 -21.46
C GLN A 83 -19.76 6.15 -20.19
N MET A 84 -19.09 6.92 -19.34
CA MET A 84 -18.60 6.45 -18.03
C MET A 84 -19.71 6.15 -17.02
N LEU A 85 -20.88 6.77 -17.18
CA LEU A 85 -22.06 6.45 -16.38
C LEU A 85 -22.78 5.18 -16.86
N ASN A 86 -22.53 4.75 -18.10
CA ASN A 86 -23.09 3.53 -18.65
C ASN A 86 -22.31 2.30 -18.11
N ARG A 87 -23.02 1.42 -17.40
CA ARG A 87 -22.46 0.22 -16.79
C ARG A 87 -21.87 -0.74 -17.81
N ASP A 88 -22.47 -0.87 -18.99
CA ASP A 88 -22.03 -1.83 -20.02
C ASP A 88 -20.71 -1.39 -20.65
N TYR A 89 -20.58 -0.08 -20.88
CA TYR A 89 -19.33 0.52 -21.37
C TYR A 89 -18.20 0.36 -20.35
N VAL A 90 -18.49 0.61 -19.07
CA VAL A 90 -17.52 0.39 -17.98
C VAL A 90 -17.14 -1.09 -17.87
N ASN A 91 -18.09 -2.01 -18.05
CA ASN A 91 -17.80 -3.44 -18.00
C ASN A 91 -16.88 -3.87 -19.16
N GLY A 92 -17.12 -3.34 -20.37
CA GLY A 92 -16.22 -3.54 -21.52
C GLY A 92 -14.78 -3.04 -21.27
N LEU A 93 -14.63 -1.91 -20.57
CA LEU A 93 -13.32 -1.41 -20.15
C LEU A 93 -12.65 -2.29 -19.08
N ILE A 94 -13.45 -2.88 -18.19
CA ILE A 94 -12.96 -3.80 -17.14
C ILE A 94 -12.38 -5.08 -17.75
N HIS A 95 -13.05 -5.62 -18.77
CA HIS A 95 -12.61 -6.84 -19.46
C HIS A 95 -11.35 -6.65 -20.31
N ALA A 96 -11.00 -5.42 -20.67
CA ALA A 96 -9.79 -5.12 -21.46
C ALA A 96 -8.49 -5.07 -20.64
N ASP A 97 -8.50 -5.50 -19.36
CA ASP A 97 -7.36 -5.53 -18.41
C ASP A 97 -6.76 -4.15 -18.04
N ASP A 98 -6.99 -3.15 -18.88
CA ASP A 98 -6.61 -1.74 -18.68
C ASP A 98 -7.27 -1.12 -17.44
N ALA A 99 -8.50 -1.52 -17.10
CA ALA A 99 -9.14 -1.02 -15.88
C ALA A 99 -8.54 -1.60 -14.59
N PHE A 100 -7.97 -2.80 -14.58
CA PHE A 100 -7.34 -3.31 -13.35
C PHE A 100 -6.04 -2.59 -13.01
N THR A 101 -5.43 -1.90 -13.99
CA THR A 101 -4.18 -1.17 -13.82
C THR A 101 -4.31 0.01 -12.84
N PHE A 102 -5.49 0.65 -12.71
CA PHE A 102 -5.65 1.74 -11.73
C PHE A 102 -5.54 1.22 -10.29
N LEU A 103 -5.88 -0.04 -10.04
CA LEU A 103 -5.82 -0.65 -8.71
C LEU A 103 -4.38 -0.84 -8.22
N ARG A 104 -3.36 -0.72 -9.08
CA ARG A 104 -1.94 -0.74 -8.69
C ARG A 104 -1.59 0.34 -7.65
N CYS A 105 -2.38 1.39 -7.51
CA CYS A 105 -2.14 2.40 -6.48
C CYS A 105 -2.50 1.92 -5.05
N ASN A 106 -3.27 0.84 -4.92
CA ASN A 106 -3.62 0.23 -3.64
C ASN A 106 -2.74 -1.00 -3.37
N ARG A 107 -1.97 -0.97 -2.28
CA ARG A 107 -1.05 -2.08 -1.92
C ARG A 107 -1.75 -3.39 -1.61
N SER A 108 -3.03 -3.35 -1.24
CA SER A 108 -3.83 -4.54 -0.95
C SER A 108 -4.53 -5.10 -2.19
N SER A 109 -4.34 -4.51 -3.38
CA SER A 109 -5.00 -4.99 -4.60
C SER A 109 -4.21 -6.13 -5.25
N PRO A 110 -4.90 -7.08 -5.90
CA PRO A 110 -4.26 -8.11 -6.72
C PRO A 110 -3.35 -7.51 -7.81
N ALA A 111 -3.80 -6.43 -8.46
CA ALA A 111 -3.03 -5.75 -9.52
C ALA A 111 -1.69 -5.17 -9.02
N PHE A 112 -1.63 -4.70 -7.76
CA PHE A 112 -0.38 -4.26 -7.16
C PHE A 112 0.58 -5.43 -6.92
N TRP A 113 0.08 -6.55 -6.40
CA TRP A 113 0.89 -7.74 -6.16
C TRP A 113 1.41 -8.36 -7.46
N GLU A 114 0.59 -8.39 -8.50
CA GLU A 114 1.01 -8.86 -9.82
C GLU A 114 2.13 -7.98 -10.40
N MET A 115 2.00 -6.65 -10.30
CA MET A 115 3.05 -5.72 -10.71
C MET A 115 4.35 -5.98 -9.94
N LYS A 116 4.28 -6.15 -8.60
CA LYS A 116 5.46 -6.42 -7.76
C LYS A 116 6.10 -7.78 -8.06
N LYS A 117 5.29 -8.81 -8.32
CA LYS A 117 5.78 -10.11 -8.78
C LYS A 117 6.56 -9.98 -10.08
N LYS A 118 6.03 -9.24 -11.07
CA LYS A 118 6.72 -9.01 -12.35
C LYS A 118 8.04 -8.24 -12.17
N GLU A 119 8.05 -7.21 -11.33
CA GLU A 119 9.29 -6.47 -10.98
C GLU A 119 10.34 -7.39 -10.35
N LEU A 120 9.94 -8.22 -9.39
CA LEU A 120 10.84 -9.17 -8.73
C LEU A 120 11.40 -10.21 -9.71
N LEU A 121 10.57 -10.76 -10.59
CA LEU A 121 11.03 -11.68 -11.64
C LEU A 121 11.96 -10.99 -12.66
N ALA A 122 11.77 -9.70 -12.92
CA ALA A 122 12.68 -8.92 -13.76
C ALA A 122 14.03 -8.71 -13.06
N MET A 123 14.02 -8.39 -11.76
CA MET A 123 15.24 -8.30 -10.94
C MET A 123 16.00 -9.62 -10.94
N PHE A 124 15.32 -10.76 -10.80
CA PHE A 124 15.96 -12.08 -10.84
C PHE A 124 16.69 -12.35 -12.16
N ARG A 125 16.11 -11.91 -13.28
CA ARG A 125 16.73 -12.05 -14.59
C ARG A 125 17.93 -11.13 -14.80
N GLN A 126 17.88 -9.92 -14.23
CA GLN A 126 18.92 -8.90 -14.46
C GLN A 126 20.07 -8.96 -13.47
N LEU A 127 19.75 -9.14 -12.19
CA LEU A 127 20.72 -9.09 -11.08
C LEU A 127 21.11 -10.49 -10.59
N GLY A 128 20.36 -11.52 -10.99
CA GLY A 128 20.52 -12.88 -10.49
C GLY A 128 19.69 -13.17 -9.25
N CYS A 129 19.98 -14.31 -8.61
CA CYS A 129 19.26 -14.76 -7.42
C CYS A 129 19.48 -13.77 -6.25
N PRO A 130 18.43 -13.32 -5.55
CA PRO A 130 18.59 -12.43 -4.40
C PRO A 130 19.22 -13.20 -3.25
N THR A 131 20.24 -12.61 -2.62
CA THR A 131 20.76 -13.11 -1.35
C THR A 131 19.95 -12.50 -0.21
N ILE A 132 19.26 -13.34 0.55
CA ILE A 132 18.56 -12.90 1.77
C ILE A 132 19.55 -13.02 2.93
N PHE A 133 19.92 -11.87 3.51
CA PHE A 133 20.65 -11.84 4.77
C PHE A 133 19.64 -11.76 5.92
N LEU A 134 19.66 -12.78 6.77
CA LEU A 134 18.85 -12.82 7.98
C LEU A 134 19.80 -12.83 9.18
N THR A 135 19.69 -11.80 10.01
CA THR A 135 20.36 -11.76 11.32
C THR A 135 19.36 -12.22 12.36
N LEU A 136 19.64 -13.36 12.98
CA LEU A 136 18.92 -13.87 14.13
C LEU A 136 19.64 -13.48 15.42
N SER A 137 19.00 -13.68 16.56
CA SER A 137 19.27 -12.98 17.82
C SER A 137 19.74 -13.85 18.99
N ALA A 138 20.50 -14.93 18.92
CA ALA A 138 20.72 -15.89 20.03
C ALA A 138 19.45 -16.54 20.67
N ALA A 139 18.31 -15.85 20.71
CA ALA A 139 17.02 -16.33 21.17
C ALA A 139 16.32 -17.22 20.13
N GLU A 140 16.86 -17.38 18.92
CA GLU A 140 16.42 -18.39 17.94
C GLU A 140 16.47 -19.81 18.50
N THR A 141 17.34 -20.07 19.48
CA THR A 141 17.41 -21.35 20.20
C THR A 141 16.11 -21.69 20.96
N LYS A 142 15.24 -20.70 21.18
CA LYS A 142 13.91 -20.85 21.79
C LYS A 142 12.77 -20.92 20.76
N TRP A 143 13.08 -20.94 19.47
CA TRP A 143 12.08 -20.97 18.40
C TRP A 143 12.01 -22.37 17.78
N PRO A 144 11.13 -23.28 18.29
CA PRO A 144 11.13 -24.68 17.88
C PRO A 144 10.77 -24.85 16.40
N GLU A 145 9.88 -24.03 15.83
CA GLU A 145 9.53 -24.09 14.41
C GLU A 145 10.76 -23.81 13.53
N LEU A 146 11.61 -22.87 13.93
CA LEU A 146 12.83 -22.56 13.21
C LEU A 146 13.82 -23.73 13.29
N ILE A 147 13.97 -24.36 14.46
CA ILE A 147 14.84 -25.53 14.66
C ILE A 147 14.39 -26.70 13.77
N VAL A 148 13.08 -26.96 13.68
CA VAL A 148 12.50 -27.98 12.78
C VAL A 148 12.83 -27.69 11.32
N ILE A 149 12.72 -26.42 10.90
CA ILE A 149 13.03 -26.02 9.52
C ILE A 149 14.53 -26.19 9.25
N LEU A 150 15.39 -25.76 10.17
CA LEU A 150 16.85 -25.85 10.02
C LEU A 150 17.34 -27.29 9.99
N THR A 151 16.87 -28.15 10.90
CA THR A 151 17.22 -29.59 10.89
C THR A 151 16.72 -30.28 9.63
N ARG A 152 15.56 -29.89 9.10
CA ARG A 152 15.09 -30.39 7.81
C ARG A 152 15.98 -29.95 6.65
N VAL A 153 16.40 -28.68 6.62
CA VAL A 153 17.20 -28.13 5.52
C VAL A 153 18.66 -28.59 5.57
N LEU A 154 19.26 -28.68 6.76
CA LEU A 154 20.67 -29.01 6.96
C LEU A 154 20.91 -30.52 7.08
N GLU A 155 20.04 -31.26 7.79
CA GLU A 155 20.22 -32.69 8.08
C GLU A 155 19.25 -33.60 7.32
N ASN A 156 18.29 -33.06 6.56
CA ASN A 156 17.20 -33.82 5.92
C ASN A 156 16.37 -34.69 6.89
N LYS A 157 16.28 -34.28 8.16
CA LYS A 157 15.45 -34.96 9.18
C LYS A 157 14.18 -34.19 9.46
N VAL A 158 13.08 -34.91 9.66
CA VAL A 158 11.81 -34.33 10.10
C VAL A 158 11.66 -34.63 11.58
N ILE A 159 11.83 -33.60 12.41
CA ILE A 159 11.57 -33.65 13.85
C ILE A 159 10.23 -32.98 14.17
N THR A 160 9.63 -33.39 15.27
CA THR A 160 8.43 -32.75 15.85
C THR A 160 8.79 -31.52 16.68
N LEU A 161 7.80 -30.68 17.02
CA LEU A 161 8.02 -29.50 17.85
C LEU A 161 8.49 -29.87 19.27
N GLU A 162 7.97 -30.97 19.82
CA GLU A 162 8.35 -31.45 21.15
C GLU A 162 9.81 -31.94 21.18
N GLU A 163 10.26 -32.59 20.11
CA GLU A 163 11.67 -32.99 19.96
C GLU A 163 12.58 -31.78 19.78
N ALA A 164 12.11 -30.74 19.06
CA ALA A 164 12.82 -29.47 18.88
C ALA A 164 13.00 -28.72 20.21
N GLU A 165 12.01 -28.74 21.09
CA GLU A 165 12.11 -28.13 22.42
C GLU A 165 13.05 -28.88 23.36
N ASN A 166 13.08 -30.22 23.27
CA ASN A 166 13.91 -31.06 24.13
C ASN A 166 15.34 -31.28 23.62
N LEU A 167 15.70 -30.73 22.46
CA LEU A 167 17.05 -30.78 21.92
C LEU A 167 18.06 -30.08 22.86
N SER A 168 19.24 -30.70 23.00
CA SER A 168 20.37 -30.12 23.73
C SER A 168 20.73 -28.74 23.19
N TYR A 169 21.17 -27.83 24.05
CA TYR A 169 21.56 -26.46 23.68
C TYR A 169 22.64 -26.45 22.58
N GLU A 170 23.61 -27.35 22.63
CA GLU A 170 24.67 -27.47 21.61
C GLU A 170 24.14 -27.87 20.23
N LYS A 171 23.01 -28.59 20.16
CA LYS A 171 22.38 -28.95 18.88
C LYS A 171 21.41 -27.89 18.37
N LYS A 172 21.12 -26.86 19.18
CA LYS A 172 20.25 -25.74 18.83
C LYS A 172 21.03 -24.53 18.30
N MET A 173 22.31 -24.44 18.65
CA MET A 173 23.30 -23.51 18.09
C MET A 173 23.84 -24.06 16.77
#